data_AF-A0A960DXT8-F1
#
_entry.id   AF-A0A960DXT8-F1
#
_cell.length_a   1.000
_cell.length_b   1.000
_cell.length_c   1.000
_cell.angle_alpha   90.00
_cell.angle_beta   90.00
_cell.angle_gamma   90.00
#
_symmetry.space_group_name_H-M   'P 1'
#
loop_
_entity.id
_entity.type
_entity.pdbx_description
1 polymer ?
#
loop_
_entity_poly.entity_id
_entity_poly.type
_entity_poly.pdbx_seq_one_letter_code
_entity_poly.pdbx_strand_id
1 'polypeptide(L)'
;RRGGLSWEMTAHAYALLDSYVYGFALQEANLPATGGVEMADLAASMIEPLPAGDYPHLAEFTVEHVLQPGYDFRREFEFGLDLILDALERMA
;
A
#
# COMPACT_ATOMS: atom_id res chain seq x y z
N ARG A 1 -4.95 17.87 16.79
CA ARG A 1 -4.68 19.20 17.41
C ARG A 1 -3.92 19.12 18.72
N ARG A 2 -4.31 18.26 19.69
CA ARG A 2 -3.55 18.15 20.97
C ARG A 2 -2.06 17.83 20.80
N GLY A 3 -1.65 17.33 19.64
CA GLY A 3 -0.25 17.12 19.29
C GLY A 3 0.55 18.35 18.85
N GLY A 4 -0.02 19.55 18.70
CA GLY A 4 0.73 20.77 18.32
C GLY A 4 0.41 21.34 16.93
N LEU A 5 -0.18 20.54 16.04
CA LEU A 5 -0.53 20.96 14.67
C LEU A 5 -1.48 22.18 14.60
N SER A 6 -1.22 23.04 13.61
CA SER A 6 -2.11 24.14 13.22
C SER A 6 -3.48 23.65 12.72
N TRP A 7 -4.40 24.59 12.45
CA TRP A 7 -5.72 24.23 11.90
C TRP A 7 -5.62 23.64 10.50
N GLU A 8 -4.83 24.29 9.64
CA GLU A 8 -4.52 23.87 8.28
C GLU A 8 -3.85 22.50 8.29
N MET A 9 -2.81 22.33 9.11
CA MET A 9 -2.08 21.05 9.19
C MET A 9 -2.95 19.91 9.73
N THR A 10 -3.87 20.19 10.66
CA THR A 10 -4.82 19.17 11.10
C THR A 10 -5.78 18.76 9.98
N ALA A 11 -6.21 19.68 9.11
CA ALA A 11 -7.09 19.35 7.99
C ALA A 11 -6.36 18.46 6.97
N HIS A 12 -5.11 18.79 6.65
CA HIS A 12 -4.26 17.95 5.80
C HIS A 12 -4.03 16.56 6.41
N ALA A 13 -3.69 16.49 7.70
CA ALA A 13 -3.49 15.22 8.41
C ALA A 13 -4.74 14.34 8.38
N TYR A 14 -5.92 14.93 8.62
CA TYR A 14 -7.19 14.21 8.60
C TYR A 14 -7.46 13.61 7.22
N ALA A 15 -7.41 14.44 6.17
CA ALA A 15 -7.71 13.99 4.80
C ALA A 15 -6.69 12.94 4.31
N LEU A 16 -5.41 13.09 4.68
CA LEU A 16 -4.36 12.14 4.33
C LEU A 16 -4.59 10.77 4.99
N LEU A 17 -4.85 10.75 6.30
CA LEU A 17 -5.12 9.51 7.03
C LEU A 17 -6.39 8.83 6.52
N ASP A 18 -7.46 9.59 6.34
CA ASP A 18 -8.75 9.08 5.84
C ASP A 18 -8.59 8.42 4.47
N SER A 19 -7.95 9.12 3.52
CA SER A 19 -7.73 8.60 2.17
C SER A 19 -6.82 7.37 2.14
N TYR A 20 -5.77 7.33 2.95
CA TYR A 20 -4.89 6.17 3.06
C TYR A 20 -5.62 4.95 3.62
N VAL A 21 -6.28 5.10 4.78
CA VAL A 21 -6.99 4.00 5.45
C VAL A 21 -8.13 3.50 4.58
N TYR A 22 -8.93 4.40 4.01
CA TYR A 22 -10.04 4.04 3.14
C TYR A 22 -9.56 3.34 1.86
N GLY A 23 -8.54 3.89 1.20
CA GLY A 23 -7.97 3.31 -0.01
C GLY A 23 -7.40 1.92 0.21
N PHE A 24 -6.66 1.72 1.30
CA PHE A 24 -6.12 0.42 1.67
C PHE A 24 -7.23 -0.60 1.94
N ALA A 25 -8.19 -0.24 2.80
CA ALA A 25 -9.31 -1.12 3.14
C ALA A 25 -10.14 -1.49 1.91
N LEU A 26 -10.35 -0.55 0.98
CA LEU A 26 -11.04 -0.81 -0.27
C LEU A 26 -10.26 -1.80 -1.15
N GLN A 27 -8.94 -1.65 -1.27
CA GLN A 27 -8.12 -2.60 -2.03
C GLN A 27 -8.11 -3.98 -1.38
N GLU A 28 -7.85 -4.07 -0.08
CA GLU A 28 -7.83 -5.33 0.67
C GLU A 28 -9.16 -6.10 0.53
N ALA A 29 -10.30 -5.41 0.65
CA ALA A 29 -11.61 -6.02 0.54
C ALA A 29 -11.95 -6.53 -0.87
N ASN A 30 -11.27 -6.02 -1.91
CA ASN A 30 -11.48 -6.44 -3.31
C ASN A 30 -10.42 -7.44 -3.79
N LEU A 31 -9.39 -7.73 -2.99
CA LEU A 31 -8.43 -8.78 -3.32
C LEU A 31 -9.04 -10.17 -3.05
N PRO A 32 -8.89 -11.13 -3.97
CA PRO A 32 -9.35 -12.51 -3.76
C PRO A 32 -8.60 -13.21 -2.62
N ALA A 33 -7.36 -12.80 -2.36
CA ALA A 33 -6.53 -13.21 -1.23
C ALA A 33 -5.47 -12.14 -0.98
N THR A 34 -4.94 -12.07 0.23
CA THR A 34 -3.87 -11.11 0.57
C THR A 34 -2.48 -11.74 0.49
N GLY A 35 -2.37 -13.06 0.40
CA GLY A 35 -1.09 -13.77 0.32
C GLY A 35 -1.26 -15.22 -0.14
N GLY A 36 -0.16 -15.96 -0.14
CA GLY A 36 -0.16 -17.37 -0.56
C GLY A 36 -0.39 -17.55 -2.07
N VAL A 37 -0.80 -18.76 -2.46
CA VAL A 37 -0.92 -19.19 -3.86
C VAL A 37 -1.94 -18.33 -4.63
N GLU A 38 -3.08 -18.04 -4.03
CA GLU A 38 -4.15 -17.25 -4.67
C GLU A 38 -3.70 -15.82 -5.01
N MET A 39 -2.89 -15.20 -4.15
CA MET A 39 -2.29 -13.88 -4.42
C MET A 39 -1.20 -13.97 -5.50
N ALA A 40 -0.42 -15.06 -5.51
CA ALA A 40 0.60 -15.29 -6.54
C ALA A 40 -0.03 -15.47 -7.93
N ASP A 41 -1.11 -16.26 -8.01
CA ASP A 41 -1.86 -16.47 -9.25
C ASP A 41 -2.49 -15.17 -9.76
N LEU A 42 -3.06 -14.36 -8.85
CA LEU A 42 -3.56 -13.04 -9.20
C LEU A 42 -2.44 -12.15 -9.76
N ALA A 43 -1.31 -12.06 -9.08
CA ALA A 43 -0.19 -11.22 -9.50
C ALA A 43 0.37 -11.66 -10.86
N ALA A 44 0.49 -12.96 -11.11
CA ALA A 44 0.88 -13.50 -12.41
C ALA A 44 -0.13 -13.11 -13.51
N SER A 45 -1.44 -13.26 -13.25
CA SER A 45 -2.49 -12.91 -14.22
C SER A 45 -2.55 -11.42 -14.58
N MET A 46 -2.06 -10.55 -13.68
CA MET A 46 -1.99 -9.11 -13.91
C MET A 46 -0.79 -8.72 -14.79
N ILE A 47 0.34 -9.41 -14.65
CA ILE A 47 1.58 -9.10 -15.40
C ILE A 47 1.62 -9.79 -16.77
N GLU A 48 1.08 -11.00 -16.92
CA GLU A 48 1.11 -11.78 -18.17
C GLU A 48 0.60 -11.02 -19.41
N PRO A 49 -0.47 -10.20 -19.34
CA PRO A 49 -0.97 -9.45 -20.50
C PRO A 49 -0.13 -8.21 -20.86
N LEU A 50 0.79 -7.79 -19.99
CA LEU A 50 1.57 -6.56 -20.20
C LEU A 50 2.67 -6.79 -21.24
N PRO A 51 2.88 -5.85 -22.18
CA PRO A 51 3.97 -5.98 -23.13
C PRO A 51 5.33 -6.05 -22.43
N ALA A 52 6.14 -7.02 -22.84
CA ALA A 52 7.48 -7.19 -22.29
C ALA A 52 8.32 -5.93 -22.51
N GLY A 53 8.81 -5.34 -21.42
CA GLY A 53 9.68 -4.16 -21.46
C GLY A 53 8.99 -2.81 -21.23
N ASP A 54 7.65 -2.75 -21.21
CA ASP A 54 6.94 -1.48 -20.94
C ASP A 54 6.96 -1.10 -19.46
N TYR A 55 6.93 -2.12 -18.58
CA TYR A 55 6.90 -1.95 -17.12
C TYR A 55 7.97 -2.80 -16.41
N PRO A 56 9.26 -2.59 -16.72
CA PRO A 56 10.34 -3.47 -16.26
C PRO A 56 10.42 -3.53 -14.73
N HIS A 57 10.26 -2.40 -14.03
CA HIS A 57 10.32 -2.35 -12.57
C HIS A 57 9.09 -2.96 -11.89
N LEU A 58 7.92 -2.91 -12.54
CA LEU A 58 6.73 -3.56 -12.01
C LEU A 58 6.88 -5.08 -12.10
N ALA A 59 7.34 -5.59 -13.25
CA ALA A 59 7.60 -7.02 -13.43
C ALA A 59 8.68 -7.51 -12.45
N GLU A 60 9.77 -6.75 -12.29
CA GLU A 60 10.81 -7.03 -11.31
C GLU A 60 10.24 -7.05 -9.88
N PHE A 61 9.46 -6.05 -9.47
CA PHE A 61 8.83 -6.02 -8.15
C PHE A 61 7.88 -7.22 -7.92
N THR A 62 7.08 -7.59 -8.94
CA THR A 62 6.20 -8.75 -8.82
C THR A 62 7.00 -10.02 -8.57
N VAL A 63 8.08 -10.25 -9.32
CA VAL A 63 8.92 -11.44 -9.18
C VAL A 63 9.70 -11.44 -7.87
N GLU A 64 10.40 -10.35 -7.56
CA GLU A 64 11.32 -10.26 -6.43
C GLU A 64 10.62 -10.09 -5.08
N HIS A 65 9.34 -9.70 -5.07
CA HIS A 65 8.62 -9.41 -3.83
C HIS A 65 7.24 -10.09 -3.73
N VAL A 66 6.33 -9.80 -4.65
CA VAL A 66 4.92 -10.25 -4.54
C VAL A 66 4.79 -11.77 -4.64
N LEU A 67 5.57 -12.40 -5.51
CA LEU A 67 5.55 -13.86 -5.70
C LEU A 67 6.40 -14.62 -4.67
N GLN A 68 7.12 -13.92 -3.78
CA GLN A 68 8.00 -14.59 -2.81
C GLN A 68 7.20 -15.27 -1.69
N PRO A 69 7.72 -16.41 -1.17
CA PRO A 69 7.09 -17.09 -0.05
C PRO A 69 6.90 -16.17 1.15
N GLY A 70 5.68 -16.18 1.69
CA GLY A 70 5.34 -15.40 2.88
C GLY A 70 4.91 -13.97 2.60
N TYR A 71 4.84 -13.50 1.35
CA TYR A 71 4.19 -12.24 1.01
C TYR A 71 2.74 -12.20 1.53
N ASP A 72 2.37 -11.09 2.15
CA ASP A 72 1.01 -10.79 2.62
C ASP A 72 0.79 -9.29 2.49
N PHE A 73 -0.08 -8.89 1.56
CA PHE A 73 -0.40 -7.50 1.24
C PHE A 73 -0.80 -6.69 2.48
N ARG A 74 -1.42 -7.32 3.49
CA ARG A 74 -1.84 -6.66 4.73
C ARG A 74 -0.69 -6.02 5.50
N ARG A 75 0.53 -6.52 5.34
CA ARG A 75 1.72 -5.95 6.01
C ARG A 75 2.08 -4.56 5.49
N GLU A 76 1.67 -4.22 4.28
CA GLU A 76 1.90 -2.89 3.70
C GLU A 76 1.10 -1.79 4.41
N PHE A 77 0.03 -2.15 5.13
CA PHE A 77 -0.78 -1.20 5.89
C PHE A 77 -0.01 -0.56 7.05
N GLU A 78 0.61 -1.39 7.89
CA GLU A 78 1.31 -0.91 9.08
C GLU A 78 2.49 -0.03 8.69
N PHE A 79 3.29 -0.48 7.70
CA PHE A 79 4.43 0.29 7.21
C PHE A 79 4.02 1.67 6.66
N GLY A 80 3.00 1.73 5.81
CA GLY A 80 2.56 3.01 5.24
C GLY A 80 1.89 3.93 6.27
N LEU A 81 1.14 3.37 7.23
CA LEU A 81 0.57 4.13 8.32
C LEU A 81 1.65 4.74 9.20
N ASP A 82 2.64 3.95 9.61
CA ASP A 82 3.77 4.41 10.43
C ASP A 82 4.54 5.53 9.71
N LEU A 83 4.81 5.36 8.40
CA LEU A 83 5.45 6.39 7.60
C LEU A 83 4.68 7.72 7.59
N ILE A 84 3.35 7.66 7.46
CA ILE A 84 2.49 8.85 7.49
C ILE A 84 2.51 9.49 8.87
N LEU A 85 2.38 8.69 9.93
CA LEU A 85 2.35 9.18 11.31
C LEU A 85 3.69 9.83 11.71
N ASP A 86 4.81 9.20 11.36
CA ASP A 86 6.16 9.74 11.58
C ASP A 86 6.35 11.09 10.88
N ALA A 87 5.84 11.22 9.65
CA ALA A 87 5.90 12.49 8.93
C ALA A 87 5.03 13.57 9.59
N LEU A 88 3.81 13.21 10.02
CA LEU A 88 2.89 14.13 10.70
C LEU A 88 3.44 14.59 12.06
N GLU A 89 4.11 13.71 12.81
CA GLU A 89 4.74 14.06 14.09
C GLU A 89 5.86 15.08 13.92
N ARG A 90 6.66 14.98 12.85
CA ARG A 90 7.72 15.97 12.55
C ARG A 90 7.21 17.34 12.13
N MET A 91 5.91 17.45 11.81
CA MET A 91 5.26 18.71 11.40
C MET A 91 4.47 19.38 12.55
N ALA A 92 4.43 18.74 13.72
CA ALA A 92 3.78 19.24 14.92
C ALA A 92 4.68 20.16 15.75
#